data_AF-A0A194W0N9-F1
#
_entry.id   AF-A0A194W0N9-F1
#
_cell.length_a   1.000
_cell.length_b   1.000
_cell.length_c   1.000
_cell.angle_alpha   90.00
_cell.angle_beta   90.00
_cell.angle_gamma   90.00
#
_symmetry.space_group_name_H-M   'P 1'
#
loop_
_entity.id
_entity.type
_entity.pdbx_description
1 polymer ?
#
loop_
_entity_poly.entity_id
_entity_poly.type
_entity_poly.pdbx_seq_one_letter_code
_entity_poly.pdbx_strand_id
1 'polypeptide(L)'
;MASTGGSGGGRTSGNNNDGSNNNNNNNNNNNNNNNDNGKPSLEKRAVVSSFLYKFVQENGQRKPKVALFKRSGQVRTYQHRWAVISGSIEPDDPSPQAAAWREILEETTLTPSSLELMRQGKSYVLPDESIGREWNINPFAFRLKDENEGGKGEESIVLDWEHETWAWYDPFEIEDSESFGAVPRLAESLRRVWFEKDLGVDAGAVLTNGLDRLKNDYQSGARQLAGAALEILRDIVLKMDTSQPPDVWWTKIRFASWHIWKNGRESMGAAILSVLLAALKSMEDIIWQHKDDLSTSARRDAVVEELDRRIASTNDAARAISAAFASFLHGHFAAKLESSQPIKILTVSESSTITHALRNVIATTGISLDLRVLESRPLFEGVSLSSSLINAVPPSFERSTVVHANEPEQHRKAPVPKLQVTLYTDASSALASDDVDIVLIGADRIAESGAVSNKTGSLPAILSAKHISPGAKTVILSETGKVAPPGVAAAHVVEDNGPTQLVRAWKADFNGERIKRAAGTLPSTPTSEQDDGQSHPQQPLGNDTVQVDIRNVLFEWVPPELVDVYATEQGLWTVADIQKHSEALGVEEERFFKDI
;
A
#
# COMPACT_ATOMS: atom_id res chain seq x y z
N MET A 1 48.54 54.61 20.35
CA MET A 1 48.76 55.23 21.67
C MET A 1 48.25 54.23 22.71
N ALA A 2 49.07 53.25 23.12
CA ALA A 2 50.15 53.34 24.10
C ALA A 2 49.65 53.56 25.53
N SER A 3 49.82 52.54 26.37
CA SER A 3 50.54 52.58 27.68
C SER A 3 49.83 51.73 28.75
N THR A 4 50.41 50.56 29.10
CA THR A 4 51.27 50.26 30.29
C THR A 4 50.45 49.98 31.56
N GLY A 5 50.52 48.80 32.19
CA GLY A 5 51.61 48.27 33.04
C GLY A 5 51.02 48.14 34.47
N GLY A 6 51.36 47.24 35.39
CA GLY A 6 52.41 46.23 35.54
C GLY A 6 52.73 46.08 37.04
N SER A 7 52.95 44.85 37.51
CA SER A 7 53.56 44.41 38.79
C SER A 7 52.71 44.46 40.07
N GLY A 8 52.82 43.53 41.04
CA GLY A 8 53.73 42.38 41.26
C GLY A 8 53.03 41.33 42.17
N GLY A 9 53.58 40.19 42.57
CA GLY A 9 54.93 39.65 42.54
C GLY A 9 55.20 38.90 43.86
N GLY A 10 55.34 37.56 43.83
CA GLY A 10 55.82 36.70 44.93
C GLY A 10 55.46 35.22 44.67
N ARG A 11 56.30 34.42 43.99
CA ARG A 11 57.37 33.53 44.50
C ARG A 11 56.86 32.50 45.54
N THR A 12 57.07 31.18 45.48
CA THR A 12 58.00 30.27 44.74
C THR A 12 57.52 28.83 44.99
N SER A 13 57.43 28.00 43.95
CA SER A 13 58.29 26.85 43.63
C SER A 13 58.10 25.57 44.44
N GLY A 14 57.82 24.48 43.72
CA GLY A 14 57.75 23.09 44.17
C GLY A 14 57.39 22.18 43.01
N ASN A 15 58.32 22.02 42.07
CA ASN A 15 58.24 21.10 40.93
C ASN A 15 58.69 19.71 41.39
N ASN A 16 58.02 18.63 40.95
CA ASN A 16 58.64 17.34 40.57
C ASN A 16 57.58 16.32 40.11
N ASN A 17 57.47 16.23 38.78
CA ASN A 17 57.55 15.06 37.89
C ASN A 17 57.30 13.61 38.36
N ASP A 18 56.84 12.87 37.34
CA ASP A 18 56.84 11.41 37.11
C ASP A 18 55.78 10.61 37.88
N GLY A 19 54.95 9.77 37.26
CA GLY A 19 54.90 9.18 35.94
C GLY A 19 54.01 7.92 36.05
N SER A 20 53.76 7.24 34.94
CA SER A 20 53.19 5.88 34.85
C SER A 20 51.66 5.69 34.89
N ASN A 21 51.10 5.65 33.68
CA ASN A 21 50.59 4.44 33.02
C ASN A 21 49.13 3.94 33.23
N ASN A 22 48.56 3.61 32.06
CA ASN A 22 47.55 2.60 31.73
C ASN A 22 46.05 2.85 31.96
N ASN A 23 45.40 3.15 30.82
CA ASN A 23 44.25 2.42 30.26
C ASN A 23 43.84 1.16 31.03
N ASN A 24 42.56 1.09 31.42
CA ASN A 24 41.79 -0.12 31.26
C ASN A 24 40.29 0.16 31.17
N ASN A 25 39.71 -0.25 30.04
CA ASN A 25 38.31 -0.57 29.86
C ASN A 25 37.85 -1.51 30.99
N ASN A 26 36.71 -1.20 31.62
CA ASN A 26 35.96 -2.19 32.38
C ASN A 26 34.54 -2.31 31.84
N ASN A 27 34.37 -3.39 31.06
CA ASN A 27 33.10 -4.04 30.80
C ASN A 27 32.45 -4.44 32.14
N ASN A 28 31.27 -3.91 32.42
CA ASN A 28 30.42 -4.46 33.49
C ASN A 28 29.57 -5.61 32.93
N ASN A 29 30.08 -6.83 33.12
CA ASN A 29 29.32 -8.07 33.11
C ASN A 29 28.35 -8.07 34.30
N ASN A 30 27.05 -7.93 34.05
CA ASN A 30 26.03 -8.34 35.01
C ASN A 30 25.65 -9.80 34.73
N ASN A 31 26.26 -10.71 35.49
CA ASN A 31 25.84 -12.09 35.62
C ASN A 31 24.51 -12.16 36.38
N ASN A 32 23.40 -12.32 35.67
CA ASN A 32 22.18 -12.89 36.24
C ASN A 32 22.23 -14.41 36.07
N ASN A 33 22.65 -15.10 37.14
CA ASN A 33 22.47 -16.53 37.30
C ASN A 33 20.97 -16.82 37.48
N ASN A 34 20.26 -17.04 36.39
CA ASN A 34 19.05 -17.85 36.41
C ASN A 34 19.46 -19.29 36.12
N ASN A 35 19.12 -20.19 37.05
CA ASN A 35 19.17 -21.64 36.85
C ASN A 35 18.22 -22.01 35.71
N ASP A 36 18.70 -21.94 34.48
CA ASP A 36 18.05 -22.50 33.31
C ASP A 36 18.73 -23.84 33.02
N ASN A 37 17.95 -24.91 33.05
CA ASN A 37 18.42 -26.28 32.89
C ASN A 37 19.04 -26.47 31.50
N GLY A 38 20.36 -26.29 31.36
CA GLY A 38 21.29 -27.01 30.48
C GLY A 38 20.89 -27.42 29.06
N LYS A 39 19.87 -26.81 28.43
CA LYS A 39 19.49 -27.11 27.05
C LYS A 39 20.37 -26.27 26.11
N PRO A 40 20.96 -26.88 25.07
CA PRO A 40 21.69 -26.12 24.05
C PRO A 40 20.75 -25.12 23.37
N SER A 41 21.24 -23.90 23.12
CA SER A 41 20.49 -22.87 22.40
C SER A 41 20.14 -23.36 20.99
N LEU A 42 18.87 -23.27 20.60
CA LEU A 42 18.41 -23.67 19.27
C LEU A 42 19.01 -22.76 18.17
N GLU A 43 19.43 -23.34 17.06
CA GLU A 43 19.91 -22.60 15.90
C GLU A 43 18.71 -21.91 15.20
N LYS A 44 18.71 -20.57 15.17
CA LYS A 44 17.65 -19.78 14.55
C LYS A 44 17.81 -19.74 13.03
N ARG A 45 16.74 -20.07 12.30
CA ARG A 45 16.72 -20.06 10.83
C ARG A 45 15.44 -19.41 10.32
N ALA A 46 15.57 -18.38 9.50
CA ALA A 46 14.44 -17.78 8.79
C ALA A 46 14.18 -18.55 7.50
N VAL A 47 12.94 -18.96 7.29
CA VAL A 47 12.54 -19.82 6.17
C VAL A 47 11.24 -19.34 5.54
N VAL A 48 11.02 -19.77 4.31
CA VAL A 48 9.75 -19.60 3.58
C VAL A 48 9.00 -20.92 3.52
N SER A 49 7.67 -20.85 3.40
CA SER A 49 6.82 -22.01 3.16
C SER A 49 5.76 -21.66 2.11
N SER A 50 5.91 -22.23 0.92
CA SER A 50 5.17 -21.86 -0.28
C SER A 50 4.14 -22.94 -0.63
N PHE A 51 2.88 -22.66 -0.30
CA PHE A 51 1.73 -23.50 -0.63
C PHE A 51 1.29 -23.25 -2.08
N LEU A 52 1.35 -24.27 -2.92
CA LEU A 52 0.86 -24.16 -4.30
C LEU A 52 -0.57 -24.67 -4.38
N TYR A 53 -1.47 -23.86 -4.93
CA TYR A 53 -2.89 -24.13 -5.06
C TYR A 53 -3.33 -24.26 -6.51
N LYS A 54 -4.29 -25.14 -6.76
CA LYS A 54 -5.16 -25.06 -7.94
C LYS A 54 -6.62 -25.03 -7.51
N PHE A 55 -7.47 -24.55 -8.38
CA PHE A 55 -8.92 -24.52 -8.14
C PHE A 55 -9.62 -25.38 -9.18
N VAL A 56 -10.34 -26.39 -8.71
CA VAL A 56 -11.05 -27.35 -9.57
C VAL A 56 -12.56 -27.18 -9.45
N GLN A 57 -13.29 -27.45 -10.52
CA GLN A 57 -14.75 -27.52 -10.47
C GLN A 57 -15.17 -28.94 -10.08
N GLU A 58 -15.72 -29.09 -8.86
CA GLU A 58 -16.27 -30.34 -8.35
C GLU A 58 -17.72 -30.13 -7.94
N ASN A 59 -18.66 -30.89 -8.52
CA ASN A 59 -20.10 -30.79 -8.23
C ASN A 59 -20.68 -29.37 -8.40
N GLY A 60 -20.18 -28.61 -9.38
CA GLY A 60 -20.61 -27.22 -9.63
C GLY A 60 -20.08 -26.20 -8.63
N GLN A 61 -19.14 -26.60 -7.74
CA GLN A 61 -18.45 -25.71 -6.81
C GLN A 61 -16.97 -25.65 -7.14
N ARG A 62 -16.41 -24.44 -7.11
CA ARG A 62 -14.97 -24.20 -7.21
C ARG A 62 -14.33 -24.59 -5.87
N LYS A 63 -13.50 -25.62 -5.86
CA LYS A 63 -12.80 -26.11 -4.66
C LYS A 63 -11.29 -25.92 -4.77
N PRO A 64 -10.62 -25.56 -3.66
CA PRO A 64 -9.17 -25.51 -3.61
C PRO A 64 -8.58 -26.93 -3.51
N LYS A 65 -7.44 -27.13 -4.16
CA LYS A 65 -6.51 -28.23 -3.88
C LYS A 65 -5.15 -27.62 -3.61
N VAL A 66 -4.40 -28.17 -2.67
CA VAL A 66 -3.05 -27.73 -2.30
C VAL A 66 -2.05 -28.85 -2.55
N ALA A 67 -0.92 -28.52 -3.18
CA ALA A 67 0.12 -29.49 -3.49
C ALA A 67 0.99 -29.71 -2.24
N LEU A 68 1.20 -30.98 -1.90
CA LEU A 68 2.21 -31.40 -0.95
C LEU A 68 3.29 -32.20 -1.67
N PHE A 69 4.52 -31.99 -1.24
CA PHE A 69 5.73 -32.58 -1.82
C PHE A 69 6.36 -33.51 -0.80
N LYS A 70 6.67 -34.73 -1.22
CA LYS A 70 7.25 -35.73 -0.34
C LYS A 70 8.77 -35.58 -0.37
N ARG A 71 9.32 -35.18 0.77
CA ARG A 71 10.76 -34.96 0.93
C ARG A 71 11.55 -36.24 0.66
N SER A 72 12.65 -36.15 -0.08
CA SER A 72 13.49 -37.29 -0.43
C SER A 72 14.32 -37.77 0.77
N GLY A 73 15.04 -38.88 0.61
CA GLY A 73 16.03 -39.34 1.61
C GLY A 73 17.34 -38.53 1.59
N GLN A 74 17.52 -37.61 0.63
CA GLN A 74 18.77 -36.88 0.42
C GLN A 74 18.83 -35.59 1.25
N VAL A 75 17.67 -35.04 1.65
CA VAL A 75 17.60 -33.83 2.48
C VAL A 75 18.04 -34.11 3.92
N ARG A 76 18.49 -33.07 4.62
CA ARG A 76 19.06 -33.20 5.98
C ARG A 76 18.02 -33.40 7.08
N THR A 77 16.83 -32.83 6.93
CA THR A 77 15.77 -32.82 7.95
C THR A 77 14.44 -33.28 7.37
N TYR A 78 13.64 -33.96 8.20
CA TYR A 78 12.29 -34.42 7.88
C TYR A 78 12.17 -35.29 6.61
N GLN A 79 13.11 -36.22 6.43
CA GLN A 79 13.12 -37.14 5.29
C GLN A 79 11.81 -37.93 5.18
N HIS A 80 11.34 -38.15 3.95
CA HIS A 80 10.13 -38.90 3.61
C HIS A 80 8.80 -38.34 4.18
N ARG A 81 8.82 -37.13 4.76
CA ARG A 81 7.63 -36.42 5.25
C ARG A 81 6.99 -35.60 4.12
N TRP A 82 5.67 -35.42 4.18
CA TRP A 82 4.97 -34.45 3.35
C TRP A 82 5.27 -33.02 3.78
N ALA A 83 5.58 -32.15 2.82
CA ALA A 83 5.94 -30.76 3.04
C ALA A 83 5.33 -29.87 1.95
N VAL A 84 5.58 -28.58 2.05
CA VAL A 84 5.46 -27.62 0.95
C VAL A 84 6.85 -27.27 0.43
N ILE A 85 6.89 -26.51 -0.66
CA ILE A 85 8.13 -25.89 -1.11
C ILE A 85 8.64 -24.96 -0.02
N SER A 86 9.89 -25.12 0.39
CA SER A 86 10.40 -24.43 1.57
C SER A 86 11.91 -24.39 1.58
N GLY A 87 12.47 -23.21 1.83
CA GLY A 87 13.90 -23.09 2.06
C GLY A 87 14.27 -21.86 2.87
N SER A 88 15.58 -21.63 2.98
CA SER A 88 16.11 -20.58 3.84
C SER A 88 16.05 -19.24 3.14
N ILE A 89 15.78 -18.18 3.91
CA ILE A 89 15.92 -16.81 3.42
C ILE A 89 17.43 -16.47 3.47
N GLU A 90 18.04 -16.28 2.31
CA GLU A 90 19.46 -15.98 2.17
C GLU A 90 19.75 -14.48 2.36
N PRO A 91 20.98 -14.09 2.74
CA PRO A 91 21.30 -12.68 2.99
C PRO A 91 21.17 -11.76 1.77
N ASP A 92 21.24 -12.30 0.56
CA ASP A 92 21.08 -11.60 -0.71
C ASP A 92 19.65 -11.63 -1.26
N ASP A 93 18.73 -12.37 -0.62
CA ASP A 93 17.31 -12.27 -0.93
C ASP A 93 16.79 -10.89 -0.51
N PRO A 94 16.22 -10.08 -1.43
CA PRO A 94 15.74 -8.73 -1.10
C PRO A 94 14.50 -8.75 -0.19
N SER A 95 13.79 -9.87 -0.13
CA SER A 95 12.63 -10.07 0.75
C SER A 95 12.30 -11.56 0.94
N PRO A 96 11.51 -11.93 1.97
CA PRO A 96 11.00 -13.29 2.12
C PRO A 96 10.19 -13.77 0.90
N GLN A 97 9.49 -12.87 0.21
CA GLN A 97 8.76 -13.23 -1.01
C GLN A 97 9.71 -13.54 -2.17
N ALA A 98 10.85 -12.86 -2.27
CA ALA A 98 11.87 -13.17 -3.27
C ALA A 98 12.49 -14.56 -3.03
N ALA A 99 12.80 -14.88 -1.77
CA ALA A 99 13.21 -16.22 -1.36
C ALA A 99 12.14 -17.26 -1.75
N ALA A 100 10.86 -17.00 -1.47
CA ALA A 100 9.77 -17.89 -1.86
C ALA A 100 9.73 -18.17 -3.38
N TRP A 101 9.95 -17.15 -4.22
CA TRP A 101 10.02 -17.33 -5.67
C TRP A 101 11.25 -18.13 -6.12
N ARG A 102 12.40 -17.91 -5.49
CA ARG A 102 13.65 -18.65 -5.76
C ARG A 102 13.48 -20.14 -5.43
N GLU A 103 13.02 -20.46 -4.23
CA GLU A 103 12.81 -21.85 -3.80
C GLU A 103 11.78 -22.57 -4.68
N ILE A 104 10.68 -21.90 -5.08
CA ILE A 104 9.72 -22.45 -6.05
C ILE A 104 10.39 -22.78 -7.37
N LEU A 105 11.21 -21.86 -7.91
CA LEU A 105 11.91 -22.08 -9.16
C LEU A 105 12.88 -23.26 -9.06
N GLU A 106 13.64 -23.33 -7.97
CA GLU A 106 14.65 -24.38 -7.72
C GLU A 106 13.99 -25.76 -7.56
N GLU A 107 12.95 -25.87 -6.74
CA GLU A 107 12.34 -27.15 -6.37
C GLU A 107 11.29 -27.64 -7.40
N THR A 108 10.74 -26.76 -8.24
CA THR A 108 9.62 -27.11 -9.16
C THR A 108 9.76 -26.65 -10.61
N THR A 109 10.75 -25.80 -10.91
CA THR A 109 10.91 -25.07 -12.20
C THR A 109 9.79 -24.07 -12.54
N LEU A 110 8.79 -23.92 -11.66
CA LEU A 110 7.72 -22.96 -11.86
C LEU A 110 8.23 -21.53 -11.75
N THR A 111 7.67 -20.65 -12.57
CA THR A 111 8.02 -19.23 -12.62
C THR A 111 6.77 -18.38 -12.38
N PRO A 112 6.89 -17.06 -12.22
CA PRO A 112 5.72 -16.18 -12.15
C PRO A 112 4.82 -16.18 -13.40
N SER A 113 5.28 -16.76 -14.52
CA SER A 113 4.42 -17.03 -15.68
C SER A 113 3.41 -18.15 -15.40
N SER A 114 3.75 -19.09 -14.53
CA SER A 114 2.94 -20.26 -14.18
C SER A 114 2.18 -20.07 -12.87
N LEU A 115 2.61 -19.15 -12.02
CA LEU A 115 2.03 -18.91 -10.70
C LEU A 115 1.61 -17.46 -10.51
N GLU A 116 0.68 -17.25 -9.60
CA GLU A 116 0.26 -15.95 -9.09
C GLU A 116 0.37 -15.96 -7.57
N LEU A 117 1.02 -14.97 -6.96
CA LEU A 117 0.96 -14.82 -5.50
C LEU A 117 -0.48 -14.51 -5.09
N MET A 118 -1.08 -15.42 -4.33
CA MET A 118 -2.46 -15.31 -3.88
C MET A 118 -2.54 -14.69 -2.49
N ARG A 119 -1.71 -15.17 -1.54
CA ARG A 119 -1.69 -14.67 -0.16
C ARG A 119 -0.30 -14.71 0.47
N GLN A 120 -0.03 -13.73 1.32
CA GLN A 120 0.94 -13.80 2.39
C GLN A 120 0.24 -14.21 3.68
N GLY A 121 0.87 -15.11 4.44
CA GLY A 121 0.44 -15.48 5.77
C GLY A 121 1.28 -14.83 6.87
N LYS A 122 0.71 -14.77 8.07
CA LYS A 122 1.39 -14.19 9.24
C LYS A 122 2.55 -15.09 9.64
N SER A 123 3.75 -14.50 9.77
CA SER A 123 4.94 -15.22 10.19
C SER A 123 4.86 -15.67 11.65
N TYR A 124 5.51 -16.79 11.96
CA TYR A 124 5.49 -17.35 13.31
C TYR A 124 6.77 -18.15 13.61
N VAL A 125 7.02 -18.37 14.90
CA VAL A 125 8.19 -19.11 15.38
C VAL A 125 7.80 -20.53 15.76
N LEU A 126 8.61 -21.50 15.30
CA LEU A 126 8.51 -22.91 15.63
C LEU A 126 9.83 -23.43 16.21
N PRO A 127 9.92 -23.61 17.54
CA PRO A 127 11.05 -24.33 18.14
C PRO A 127 10.89 -25.84 17.93
N ASP A 128 11.93 -26.48 17.39
CA ASP A 128 12.04 -27.92 17.23
C ASP A 128 13.32 -28.43 17.92
N GLU A 129 13.15 -28.84 19.19
CA GLU A 129 14.23 -29.37 20.01
C GLU A 129 14.82 -30.68 19.44
N SER A 130 14.05 -31.44 18.66
CA SER A 130 14.48 -32.75 18.15
C SER A 130 15.61 -32.64 17.13
N ILE A 131 15.68 -31.51 16.42
CA ILE A 131 16.73 -31.19 15.45
C ILE A 131 17.58 -29.99 15.87
N GLY A 132 17.37 -29.45 17.08
CA GLY A 132 18.11 -28.32 17.62
C GLY A 132 17.90 -27.00 16.88
N ARG A 133 16.70 -26.75 16.31
CA ARG A 133 16.42 -25.56 15.49
C ARG A 133 15.23 -24.76 15.99
N GLU A 134 15.26 -23.46 15.72
CA GLU A 134 14.11 -22.56 15.87
C GLU A 134 13.83 -21.92 14.50
N TRP A 135 12.69 -22.25 13.92
CA TRP A 135 12.29 -21.79 12.61
C TRP A 135 11.47 -20.50 12.73
N ASN A 136 11.86 -19.44 12.02
CA ASN A 136 11.02 -18.28 11.77
C ASN A 136 10.41 -18.42 10.38
N ILE A 137 9.15 -18.85 10.33
CA ILE A 137 8.48 -19.30 9.10
C ILE A 137 7.69 -18.14 8.49
N ASN A 138 7.91 -17.90 7.20
CA ASN A 138 7.17 -16.93 6.38
C ASN A 138 6.32 -17.68 5.34
N PRO A 139 5.02 -17.89 5.62
CA PRO A 139 4.17 -18.68 4.74
C PRO A 139 3.56 -17.84 3.61
N PHE A 140 3.49 -18.43 2.42
CA PHE A 140 2.93 -17.84 1.21
C PHE A 140 2.03 -18.84 0.50
N ALA A 141 0.98 -18.37 -0.16
CA ALA A 141 0.15 -19.17 -1.04
C ALA A 141 0.21 -18.64 -2.46
N PHE A 142 0.47 -19.53 -3.41
CA PHE A 142 0.52 -19.25 -4.83
C PHE A 142 -0.56 -20.04 -5.55
N ARG A 143 -1.21 -19.43 -6.54
CA ARG A 143 -2.17 -20.08 -7.42
C ARG A 143 -1.47 -20.47 -8.71
N LEU A 144 -1.58 -21.74 -9.09
CA LEU A 144 -1.22 -22.24 -10.41
C LEU A 144 -2.20 -21.69 -11.44
N LYS A 145 -1.64 -21.03 -12.47
CA LYS A 145 -2.38 -20.49 -13.60
C LYS A 145 -2.70 -21.63 -14.57
N ASP A 146 -3.93 -21.61 -15.08
CA ASP A 146 -4.35 -22.54 -16.12
C ASP A 146 -3.71 -22.18 -17.46
N GLU A 147 -3.69 -23.12 -18.41
CA GLU A 147 -3.16 -22.88 -19.77
C GLU A 147 -3.85 -21.70 -20.47
N ASN A 148 -5.16 -21.54 -20.22
CA ASN A 148 -5.96 -20.44 -20.77
C ASN A 148 -5.52 -19.05 -20.26
N GLU A 149 -4.84 -19.00 -19.11
CA GLU A 149 -4.29 -17.77 -18.51
C GLU A 149 -2.82 -17.56 -18.90
N GLY A 150 -2.28 -18.37 -19.83
CA GLY A 150 -0.87 -18.36 -20.21
C GLY A 150 0.04 -19.12 -19.25
N GLY A 151 -0.53 -19.85 -18.29
CA GLY A 151 0.20 -20.78 -17.43
C GLY A 151 0.62 -22.04 -18.19
N LYS A 152 1.50 -22.84 -17.58
CA LYS A 152 1.95 -24.13 -18.14
C LYS A 152 1.27 -25.34 -17.49
N GLY A 153 0.28 -25.10 -16.62
CA GLY A 153 -0.42 -26.15 -15.89
C GLY A 153 0.49 -26.98 -14.97
N GLU A 154 -0.08 -28.02 -14.38
CA GLU A 154 0.61 -28.88 -13.41
C GLU A 154 1.62 -29.84 -14.05
N GLU A 155 1.49 -30.11 -15.35
CA GLU A 155 2.44 -30.94 -16.12
C GLU A 155 3.83 -30.31 -16.21
N SER A 156 3.94 -29.00 -15.94
CA SER A 156 5.20 -28.27 -15.93
C SER A 156 6.02 -28.39 -14.65
N ILE A 157 5.48 -29.04 -13.61
CA ILE A 157 6.19 -29.24 -12.35
C ILE A 157 7.27 -30.31 -12.54
N VAL A 158 8.53 -29.88 -12.49
CA VAL A 158 9.70 -30.76 -12.52
C VAL A 158 10.41 -30.64 -11.19
N LEU A 159 10.42 -31.74 -10.42
CA LEU A 159 11.05 -31.78 -9.11
C LEU A 159 12.57 -31.83 -9.23
N ASP A 160 13.24 -31.19 -8.28
CA ASP A 160 14.67 -31.38 -8.06
C ASP A 160 14.94 -32.57 -7.10
N TRP A 161 16.17 -32.67 -6.59
CA TRP A 161 16.60 -33.77 -5.73
C TRP A 161 15.98 -33.72 -4.31
N GLU A 162 15.37 -32.62 -3.89
CA GLU A 162 14.79 -32.46 -2.55
C GLU A 162 13.52 -33.28 -2.35
N HIS A 163 12.79 -33.58 -3.42
CA HIS A 163 11.50 -34.27 -3.37
C HIS A 163 11.47 -35.51 -4.27
N GLU A 164 10.81 -36.57 -3.80
CA GLU A 164 10.69 -37.82 -4.55
C GLU A 164 9.35 -37.94 -5.31
N THR A 165 8.30 -37.26 -4.86
CA THR A 165 6.98 -37.23 -5.49
C THR A 165 6.14 -36.07 -4.92
N TRP A 166 4.97 -35.81 -5.50
CA TRP A 166 4.04 -34.79 -5.04
C TRP A 166 2.58 -35.19 -5.33
N ALA A 167 1.63 -34.64 -4.57
CA ALA A 167 0.20 -34.91 -4.77
C ALA A 167 -0.68 -33.73 -4.32
N TRP A 168 -1.90 -33.68 -4.85
CA TRP A 168 -2.92 -32.70 -4.47
C TRP A 168 -3.77 -33.19 -3.31
N TYR A 169 -3.97 -32.32 -2.33
CA TYR A 169 -4.77 -32.57 -1.13
C TYR A 169 -5.89 -31.54 -1.00
N ASP A 170 -6.97 -31.93 -0.31
CA ASP A 170 -7.93 -30.95 0.19
C ASP A 170 -7.30 -30.22 1.39
N PRO A 171 -7.21 -28.87 1.40
CA PRO A 171 -6.65 -28.12 2.52
C PRO A 171 -7.39 -28.36 3.86
N PHE A 172 -8.66 -28.77 3.82
CA PHE A 172 -9.40 -29.13 5.03
C PHE A 172 -8.93 -30.46 5.63
N GLU A 173 -8.37 -31.38 4.83
CA GLU A 173 -7.89 -32.71 5.27
C GLU A 173 -6.46 -32.71 5.85
N ILE A 174 -5.71 -31.61 5.72
CA ILE A 174 -4.33 -31.53 6.21
C ILE A 174 -4.30 -31.37 7.74
N GLU A 175 -3.61 -32.28 8.44
CA GLU A 175 -3.55 -32.31 9.91
C GLU A 175 -2.12 -32.47 10.43
N ASP A 176 -1.86 -31.95 11.63
CA ASP A 176 -0.58 -32.09 12.34
C ASP A 176 -0.53 -33.41 13.15
N SER A 177 -0.95 -34.52 12.53
CA SER A 177 -0.90 -35.85 13.15
C SER A 177 0.28 -36.65 12.60
N GLU A 178 0.93 -37.44 13.46
CA GLU A 178 2.00 -38.34 13.02
C GLU A 178 1.53 -39.33 11.94
N SER A 179 0.26 -39.75 11.98
CA SER A 179 -0.36 -40.61 10.98
C SER A 179 -0.46 -39.98 9.60
N PHE A 180 -0.61 -38.65 9.50
CA PHE A 180 -0.60 -37.95 8.23
C PHE A 180 0.82 -37.91 7.62
N GLY A 181 1.86 -37.94 8.48
CA GLY A 181 3.25 -38.06 8.04
C GLY A 181 3.83 -36.79 7.42
N ALA A 182 3.31 -35.62 7.78
CA ALA A 182 3.86 -34.33 7.35
C ALA A 182 5.01 -33.83 8.24
N VAL A 183 5.70 -32.80 7.76
CA VAL A 183 6.61 -31.98 8.56
C VAL A 183 5.86 -31.35 9.75
N PRO A 184 6.55 -31.05 10.87
CA PRO A 184 5.91 -30.50 12.05
C PRO A 184 5.14 -29.20 11.76
N ARG A 185 3.90 -29.10 12.26
CA ARG A 185 3.03 -27.91 12.18
C ARG A 185 2.73 -27.44 10.75
N LEU A 186 2.67 -28.36 9.78
CA LEU A 186 2.25 -28.08 8.41
C LEU A 186 0.82 -27.51 8.37
N ALA A 187 -0.13 -28.07 9.13
CA ALA A 187 -1.50 -27.61 9.15
C ALA A 187 -1.62 -26.22 9.78
N GLU A 188 -0.78 -25.88 10.74
CA GLU A 188 -0.68 -24.52 11.25
C GLU A 188 -0.13 -23.53 10.21
N SER A 189 0.98 -23.87 9.53
CA SER A 189 1.49 -23.04 8.41
C SER A 189 0.41 -22.82 7.34
N LEU A 190 -0.38 -23.85 7.03
CA LEU A 190 -1.49 -23.76 6.09
C LEU A 190 -2.54 -22.75 6.57
N ARG A 191 -2.94 -22.79 7.85
CA ARG A 191 -3.92 -21.85 8.42
C ARG A 191 -3.46 -20.39 8.34
N ARG A 192 -2.15 -20.14 8.30
CA ARG A 192 -1.60 -18.78 8.10
C ARG A 192 -1.93 -18.19 6.74
N VAL A 193 -2.11 -19.02 5.71
CA VAL A 193 -2.43 -18.57 4.33
C VAL A 193 -3.84 -18.94 3.88
N TRP A 194 -4.45 -19.94 4.51
CA TRP A 194 -5.78 -20.47 4.19
C TRP A 194 -6.67 -20.47 5.43
N PHE A 195 -6.96 -19.26 5.93
CA PHE A 195 -7.68 -19.04 7.18
C PHE A 195 -9.16 -19.47 7.13
N GLU A 196 -9.68 -19.81 5.95
CA GLU A 196 -10.99 -20.47 5.76
C GLU A 196 -11.14 -21.70 6.66
N LYS A 197 -10.04 -22.44 6.90
CA LYS A 197 -10.04 -23.62 7.76
C LYS A 197 -10.49 -23.30 9.20
N ASP A 198 -10.16 -22.11 9.69
CA ASP A 198 -10.51 -21.67 11.04
C ASP A 198 -11.78 -20.83 11.06
N LEU A 199 -12.07 -20.04 10.01
CA LEU A 199 -13.29 -19.22 9.93
C LEU A 199 -14.58 -20.05 9.75
N GLY A 200 -14.47 -21.23 9.13
CA GLY A 200 -15.61 -22.01 8.68
C GLY A 200 -16.04 -21.63 7.26
N VAL A 201 -16.86 -22.48 6.65
CA VAL A 201 -17.16 -22.44 5.21
C VAL A 201 -17.79 -21.12 4.77
N ASP A 202 -18.82 -20.65 5.48
CA ASP A 202 -19.57 -19.45 5.06
C ASP A 202 -18.74 -18.15 5.21
N ALA A 203 -18.15 -17.95 6.40
CA ALA A 203 -17.30 -16.78 6.65
C ALA A 203 -16.01 -16.81 5.80
N GLY A 204 -15.44 -18.01 5.59
CA GLY A 204 -14.30 -18.21 4.71
C GLY A 204 -14.60 -17.87 3.24
N ALA A 205 -15.80 -18.21 2.75
CA ALA A 205 -16.23 -17.82 1.40
C ALA A 205 -16.34 -16.30 1.25
N VAL A 206 -16.85 -15.59 2.28
CA VAL A 206 -16.88 -14.13 2.29
C VAL A 206 -15.47 -13.55 2.24
N LEU A 207 -14.53 -14.07 3.04
CA LEU A 207 -13.13 -13.64 3.01
C LEU A 207 -12.52 -13.85 1.61
N THR A 208 -12.61 -15.06 1.05
CA THR A 208 -12.04 -15.37 -0.27
C THR A 208 -12.58 -14.45 -1.36
N ASN A 209 -13.89 -14.30 -1.46
CA ASN A 209 -14.51 -13.45 -2.49
C ASN A 209 -14.22 -11.97 -2.24
N GLY A 210 -14.15 -11.55 -0.98
CA GLY A 210 -13.80 -10.17 -0.61
C GLY A 210 -12.37 -9.80 -0.98
N LEU A 211 -11.41 -10.70 -0.73
CA LEU A 211 -10.01 -10.49 -1.13
C LEU A 211 -9.86 -10.41 -2.65
N ASP A 212 -10.52 -11.32 -3.39
CA ASP A 212 -10.51 -11.29 -4.86
C ASP A 212 -11.11 -9.97 -5.40
N ARG A 213 -12.23 -9.53 -4.82
CA ARG A 213 -12.85 -8.23 -5.15
C ARG A 213 -11.92 -7.06 -4.90
N LEU A 214 -11.24 -7.01 -3.75
CA LEU A 214 -10.31 -5.92 -3.43
C LEU A 214 -9.09 -5.93 -4.36
N LYS A 215 -8.54 -7.11 -4.64
CA LYS A 215 -7.33 -7.28 -5.46
C LYS A 215 -7.56 -6.85 -6.90
N ASN A 216 -8.74 -7.15 -7.44
CA ASN A 216 -9.08 -6.94 -8.84
C ASN A 216 -9.88 -5.64 -9.08
N ASP A 217 -10.16 -4.84 -8.05
CA ASP A 217 -10.81 -3.53 -8.22
C ASP A 217 -9.77 -2.45 -8.50
N TYR A 218 -9.64 -2.11 -9.79
CA TYR A 218 -8.74 -1.08 -10.31
C TYR A 218 -9.43 0.26 -10.57
N GLN A 219 -10.76 0.34 -10.37
CA GLN A 219 -11.56 1.53 -10.67
C GLN A 219 -11.76 2.38 -9.41
N SER A 220 -11.78 1.74 -8.25
CA SER A 220 -11.91 2.39 -6.96
C SER A 220 -10.58 2.96 -6.46
N GLY A 221 -10.64 4.17 -5.88
CA GLY A 221 -9.53 4.75 -5.13
C GLY A 221 -9.44 4.20 -3.70
N ALA A 222 -8.35 4.53 -3.01
CA ALA A 222 -8.02 4.05 -1.66
C ALA A 222 -9.18 4.12 -0.64
N ARG A 223 -9.96 5.21 -0.67
CA ARG A 223 -11.11 5.42 0.24
C ARG A 223 -12.26 4.42 -0.01
N GLN A 224 -12.59 4.17 -1.28
CA GLN A 224 -13.65 3.23 -1.67
C GLN A 224 -13.25 1.81 -1.30
N LEU A 225 -11.99 1.44 -1.54
CA LEU A 225 -11.44 0.14 -1.16
C LEU A 225 -11.39 -0.06 0.35
N ALA A 226 -11.05 0.99 1.13
CA ALA A 226 -11.14 0.96 2.57
C ALA A 226 -12.58 0.74 3.07
N GLY A 227 -13.58 1.39 2.44
CA GLY A 227 -14.99 1.12 2.70
C GLY A 227 -15.40 -0.32 2.38
N ALA A 228 -15.00 -0.83 1.22
CA ALA A 228 -15.24 -2.21 0.81
C ALA A 228 -14.57 -3.24 1.75
N ALA A 229 -13.40 -2.91 2.32
CA ALA A 229 -12.74 -3.73 3.33
C ALA A 229 -13.55 -3.81 4.64
N LEU A 230 -14.16 -2.71 5.08
CA LEU A 230 -15.08 -2.73 6.24
C LEU A 230 -16.34 -3.55 5.97
N GLU A 231 -16.91 -3.45 4.77
CA GLU A 231 -18.05 -4.28 4.37
C GLU A 231 -17.72 -5.77 4.40
N ILE A 232 -16.54 -6.15 3.90
CA ILE A 232 -16.06 -7.54 3.94
C ILE A 232 -15.93 -8.01 5.39
N LEU A 233 -15.31 -7.21 6.27
CA LEU A 233 -15.20 -7.56 7.68
C LEU A 233 -16.57 -7.72 8.34
N ARG A 234 -17.51 -6.81 8.06
CA ARG A 234 -18.89 -6.85 8.54
C ARG A 234 -19.58 -8.14 8.12
N ASP A 235 -19.47 -8.49 6.84
CA ASP A 235 -20.07 -9.70 6.28
C ASP A 235 -19.43 -10.98 6.83
N ILE A 236 -18.11 -10.98 7.10
CA ILE A 236 -17.43 -12.08 7.80
C ILE A 236 -18.01 -12.24 9.20
N VAL A 237 -18.04 -11.18 10.00
CA VAL A 237 -18.56 -11.19 11.38
C VAL A 237 -20.01 -11.70 11.42
N LEU A 238 -20.84 -11.28 10.46
CA LEU A 238 -22.22 -11.76 10.33
C LEU A 238 -22.34 -13.28 10.14
N LYS A 239 -21.37 -13.89 9.45
CA LYS A 239 -21.34 -15.31 9.06
C LYS A 239 -20.51 -16.19 10.01
N MET A 240 -19.77 -15.61 10.93
CA MET A 240 -18.96 -16.35 11.89
C MET A 240 -19.82 -17.14 12.89
N ASP A 241 -19.35 -18.32 13.27
CA ASP A 241 -19.93 -19.10 14.37
C ASP A 241 -19.76 -18.34 15.69
N THR A 242 -20.89 -17.97 16.30
CA THR A 242 -20.92 -17.20 17.55
C THR A 242 -20.88 -18.09 18.79
N SER A 243 -21.01 -19.41 18.66
CA SER A 243 -20.97 -20.34 19.80
C SER A 243 -19.61 -20.40 20.51
N GLN A 244 -18.59 -19.80 19.90
CA GLN A 244 -17.21 -19.80 20.40
C GLN A 244 -17.01 -18.82 21.56
N PRO A 245 -16.03 -19.09 22.43
CA PRO A 245 -15.62 -18.14 23.46
C PRO A 245 -15.26 -16.76 22.88
N PRO A 246 -15.52 -15.65 23.59
CA PRO A 246 -15.27 -14.29 23.10
C PRO A 246 -13.83 -14.05 22.64
N ASP A 247 -12.85 -14.63 23.34
CA ASP A 247 -11.42 -14.53 23.05
C ASP A 247 -11.03 -15.25 21.75
N VAL A 248 -11.59 -16.44 21.50
CA VAL A 248 -11.40 -17.19 20.26
C VAL A 248 -12.06 -16.44 19.09
N TRP A 249 -13.29 -15.97 19.30
CA TRP A 249 -14.02 -15.20 18.29
C TRP A 249 -13.27 -13.91 17.93
N TRP A 250 -12.78 -13.19 18.95
CA TRP A 250 -11.99 -11.97 18.76
C TRP A 250 -10.67 -12.23 18.01
N THR A 251 -9.96 -13.29 18.35
CA THR A 251 -8.74 -13.70 17.63
C THR A 251 -9.02 -13.93 16.14
N LYS A 252 -10.16 -14.55 15.81
CA LYS A 252 -10.55 -14.76 14.41
C LYS A 252 -10.89 -13.46 13.67
N ILE A 253 -11.55 -12.51 14.33
CA ILE A 253 -11.83 -11.18 13.75
C ILE A 253 -10.53 -10.44 13.44
N ARG A 254 -9.55 -10.48 14.35
CA ARG A 254 -8.23 -9.87 14.14
C ARG A 254 -7.49 -10.54 12.99
N PHE A 255 -7.50 -11.87 12.91
CA PHE A 255 -6.85 -12.62 11.83
C PHE A 255 -7.52 -12.38 10.46
N ALA A 256 -8.85 -12.31 10.42
CA ALA A 256 -9.58 -11.93 9.21
C ALA A 256 -9.24 -10.50 8.77
N SER A 257 -9.19 -9.56 9.70
CA SER A 257 -8.79 -8.16 9.44
C SER A 257 -7.36 -8.08 8.90
N TRP A 258 -6.43 -8.86 9.47
CA TRP A 258 -5.06 -8.96 8.98
C TRP A 258 -5.01 -9.48 7.53
N HIS A 259 -5.81 -10.49 7.19
CA HIS A 259 -5.91 -10.97 5.81
C HIS A 259 -6.47 -9.92 4.86
N ILE A 260 -7.58 -9.25 5.22
CA ILE A 260 -8.17 -8.17 4.40
C ILE A 260 -7.11 -7.09 4.12
N TRP A 261 -6.34 -6.72 5.13
CA TRP A 261 -5.28 -5.74 5.00
C TRP A 261 -4.12 -6.22 4.11
N LYS A 262 -3.51 -7.36 4.44
CA LYS A 262 -2.28 -7.81 3.76
C LYS A 262 -2.53 -8.43 2.39
N ASN A 263 -3.72 -8.97 2.16
CA ASN A 263 -4.03 -9.75 0.96
C ASN A 263 -5.16 -9.15 0.10
N GLY A 264 -5.72 -8.00 0.50
CA GLY A 264 -6.73 -7.29 -0.29
C GLY A 264 -6.10 -6.61 -1.51
N ARG A 265 -5.50 -5.44 -1.32
CA ARG A 265 -4.71 -4.74 -2.35
C ARG A 265 -3.59 -3.97 -1.70
N GLU A 266 -2.37 -4.44 -1.85
CA GLU A 266 -1.22 -3.94 -1.08
C GLU A 266 -1.01 -2.44 -1.29
N SER A 267 -1.09 -1.95 -2.54
CA SER A 267 -0.90 -0.52 -2.88
C SER A 267 -1.84 0.42 -2.12
N MET A 268 -3.00 -0.08 -1.70
CA MET A 268 -4.03 0.65 -0.95
C MET A 268 -4.05 0.27 0.54
N GLY A 269 -3.05 -0.50 0.99
CA GLY A 269 -3.01 -1.13 2.30
C GLY A 269 -2.95 -0.16 3.47
N ALA A 270 -2.48 1.08 3.28
CA ALA A 270 -2.50 2.10 4.34
C ALA A 270 -3.93 2.49 4.72
N ALA A 271 -4.76 2.82 3.71
CA ALA A 271 -6.16 3.18 3.91
C ALA A 271 -6.96 2.02 4.49
N ILE A 272 -6.75 0.80 3.97
CA ILE A 272 -7.40 -0.41 4.47
C ILE A 272 -6.99 -0.67 5.94
N LEU A 273 -5.71 -0.59 6.28
CA LEU A 273 -5.26 -0.78 7.67
C LEU A 273 -5.88 0.25 8.61
N SER A 274 -5.83 1.54 8.26
CA SER A 274 -6.30 2.61 9.14
C SER A 274 -7.76 2.43 9.53
N VAL A 275 -8.64 2.10 8.57
CA VAL A 275 -10.06 1.86 8.86
C VAL A 275 -10.28 0.59 9.66
N LEU A 276 -9.51 -0.48 9.40
CA LEU A 276 -9.60 -1.73 10.14
C LEU A 276 -9.13 -1.56 11.58
N LEU A 277 -8.03 -0.87 11.84
CA LEU A 277 -7.55 -0.59 13.21
C LEU A 277 -8.57 0.25 13.98
N ALA A 278 -9.15 1.27 13.35
CA ALA A 278 -10.19 2.08 13.97
C ALA A 278 -11.44 1.25 14.30
N ALA A 279 -11.84 0.33 13.42
CA ALA A 279 -12.94 -0.61 13.67
C ALA A 279 -12.61 -1.60 14.78
N LEU A 280 -11.43 -2.23 14.76
CA LEU A 280 -10.95 -3.15 15.79
C LEU A 280 -10.97 -2.52 17.18
N LYS A 281 -10.53 -1.26 17.29
CA LYS A 281 -10.60 -0.51 18.55
C LYS A 281 -12.01 -0.39 19.11
N SER A 282 -13.00 -0.04 18.29
CA SER A 282 -14.38 0.05 18.75
C SER A 282 -15.02 -1.31 19.01
N MET A 283 -14.71 -2.32 18.19
CA MET A 283 -15.24 -3.68 18.38
C MET A 283 -14.71 -4.32 19.66
N GLU A 284 -13.45 -4.10 20.01
CA GLU A 284 -12.84 -4.63 21.23
C GLU A 284 -13.62 -4.21 22.49
N ASP A 285 -13.93 -2.91 22.61
CA ASP A 285 -14.72 -2.38 23.72
C ASP A 285 -16.10 -3.06 23.80
N ILE A 286 -16.77 -3.22 22.65
CA ILE A 286 -18.11 -3.86 22.57
C ILE A 286 -18.04 -5.33 22.97
N ILE A 287 -17.04 -6.07 22.47
CA ILE A 287 -16.87 -7.50 22.73
C ILE A 287 -16.68 -7.75 24.23
N TRP A 288 -15.86 -6.91 24.90
CA TRP A 288 -15.61 -7.07 26.32
C TRP A 288 -16.76 -6.58 27.20
N GLN A 289 -17.55 -5.61 26.76
CA GLN A 289 -18.81 -5.24 27.42
C GLN A 289 -19.83 -6.38 27.41
N HIS A 290 -19.89 -7.15 26.31
CA HIS A 290 -20.82 -8.27 26.12
C HIS A 290 -20.16 -9.63 26.41
N LYS A 291 -19.15 -9.66 27.30
CA LYS A 291 -18.40 -10.88 27.61
C LYS A 291 -19.27 -11.91 28.33
N ASP A 292 -20.08 -11.45 29.28
CA ASP A 292 -20.91 -12.30 30.16
C ASP A 292 -22.33 -12.53 29.62
N ASP A 293 -22.66 -11.94 28.47
CA ASP A 293 -23.97 -12.13 27.85
C ASP A 293 -24.16 -13.57 27.37
N LEU A 294 -25.23 -14.19 27.87
CA LEU A 294 -25.59 -15.58 27.58
C LEU A 294 -26.05 -15.79 26.12
N SER A 295 -26.36 -14.70 25.39
CA SER A 295 -26.76 -14.75 23.98
C SER A 295 -25.61 -14.29 23.08
N THR A 296 -24.98 -15.26 22.41
CA THR A 296 -23.86 -15.03 21.50
C THR A 296 -24.25 -14.18 20.28
N SER A 297 -25.55 -14.14 19.93
CA SER A 297 -26.05 -13.31 18.83
C SER A 297 -26.07 -11.81 19.16
N ALA A 298 -26.32 -11.43 20.42
CA ALA A 298 -26.39 -10.02 20.83
C ALA A 298 -25.04 -9.31 20.64
N ARG A 299 -23.94 -9.98 21.03
CA ARG A 299 -22.58 -9.48 20.82
C ARG A 299 -22.28 -9.27 19.32
N ARG A 300 -22.59 -10.26 18.48
CA ARG A 300 -22.42 -10.16 17.04
C ARG A 300 -23.21 -8.97 16.48
N ASP A 301 -24.48 -8.86 16.87
CA ASP A 301 -25.37 -7.82 16.35
C ASP A 301 -24.87 -6.42 16.75
N ALA A 302 -24.38 -6.24 17.98
CA ALA A 302 -23.76 -4.99 18.42
C ALA A 302 -22.47 -4.63 17.65
N VAL A 303 -21.62 -5.63 17.39
CA VAL A 303 -20.40 -5.45 16.58
C VAL A 303 -20.75 -5.09 15.12
N VAL A 304 -21.77 -5.74 14.56
CA VAL A 304 -22.24 -5.45 13.19
C VAL A 304 -22.83 -4.04 13.10
N GLU A 305 -23.63 -3.64 14.09
CA GLU A 305 -24.18 -2.28 14.16
C GLU A 305 -23.08 -1.21 14.23
N GLU A 306 -22.00 -1.47 14.96
CA GLU A 306 -20.80 -0.61 14.98
C GLU A 306 -20.16 -0.47 13.60
N LEU A 307 -19.98 -1.60 12.89
CA LEU A 307 -19.40 -1.60 11.54
C LEU A 307 -20.30 -0.86 10.54
N ASP A 308 -21.61 -1.10 10.57
CA ASP A 308 -22.59 -0.42 9.71
C ASP A 308 -22.57 1.10 9.95
N ARG A 309 -22.47 1.55 11.20
CA ARG A 309 -22.36 2.97 11.54
C ARG A 309 -21.10 3.60 10.97
N ARG A 310 -19.97 2.89 11.01
CA ARG A 310 -18.69 3.35 10.46
C ARG A 310 -18.74 3.47 8.95
N ILE A 311 -19.31 2.46 8.26
CA ILE A 311 -19.51 2.49 6.81
C ILE A 311 -20.32 3.74 6.41
N ALA A 312 -21.36 4.08 7.17
CA ALA A 312 -22.19 5.26 6.93
C ALA A 312 -21.48 6.62 7.21
N SER A 313 -20.50 6.66 8.11
CA SER A 313 -19.87 7.91 8.60
C SER A 313 -18.80 8.52 7.69
N THR A 314 -18.46 7.89 6.57
CA THR A 314 -17.25 8.19 5.79
C THR A 314 -17.20 9.63 5.21
N ASN A 315 -18.32 10.37 5.10
CA ASN A 315 -18.41 11.64 4.35
C ASN A 315 -17.85 12.92 5.02
N ASP A 316 -17.48 12.92 6.29
CA ASP A 316 -17.08 14.15 6.98
C ASP A 316 -15.64 14.64 6.69
N ALA A 317 -14.74 13.73 6.33
CA ALA A 317 -13.32 14.05 6.09
C ALA A 317 -13.11 15.05 4.94
N ALA A 318 -13.84 14.89 3.82
CA ALA A 318 -13.68 15.75 2.65
C ALA A 318 -14.03 17.22 2.93
N ARG A 319 -15.04 17.45 3.79
CA ARG A 319 -15.43 18.80 4.23
C ARG A 319 -14.35 19.44 5.09
N ALA A 320 -13.79 18.68 6.03
CA ALA A 320 -12.73 19.15 6.92
C ALA A 320 -11.44 19.47 6.14
N ILE A 321 -11.02 18.61 5.20
CA ILE A 321 -9.88 18.87 4.31
C ILE A 321 -10.11 20.15 3.49
N SER A 322 -11.32 20.35 2.96
CA SER A 322 -11.65 21.56 2.19
C SER A 322 -11.52 22.82 3.05
N ALA A 323 -11.96 22.78 4.31
CA ALA A 323 -11.81 23.88 5.24
C ALA A 323 -10.33 24.15 5.58
N ALA A 324 -9.54 23.10 5.79
CA ALA A 324 -8.09 23.23 6.01
C ALA A 324 -7.39 23.86 4.79
N PHE A 325 -7.74 23.43 3.58
CA PHE A 325 -7.21 23.99 2.33
C PHE A 325 -7.61 25.46 2.15
N ALA A 326 -8.88 25.80 2.37
CA ALA A 326 -9.33 27.19 2.30
C ALA A 326 -8.60 28.08 3.31
N SER A 327 -8.40 27.59 4.54
CA SER A 327 -7.61 28.28 5.56
C SER A 327 -6.16 28.50 5.13
N PHE A 328 -5.53 27.48 4.53
CA PHE A 328 -4.18 27.59 3.95
C PHE A 328 -4.11 28.69 2.89
N LEU A 329 -5.07 28.74 1.95
CA LEU A 329 -5.12 29.77 0.91
C LEU A 329 -5.24 31.17 1.50
N HIS A 330 -6.14 31.36 2.46
CA HIS A 330 -6.32 32.64 3.15
C HIS A 330 -5.06 33.10 3.89
N GLY A 331 -4.37 32.18 4.57
CA GLY A 331 -3.17 32.50 5.33
C GLY A 331 -1.96 32.83 4.45
N HIS A 332 -1.73 32.07 3.38
CA HIS A 332 -0.51 32.19 2.57
C HIS A 332 -0.63 33.18 1.40
N PHE A 333 -1.85 33.45 0.92
CA PHE A 333 -2.08 34.27 -0.27
C PHE A 333 -2.94 35.51 -0.01
N ALA A 334 -3.03 35.97 1.25
CA ALA A 334 -3.82 37.14 1.66
C ALA A 334 -3.64 38.36 0.73
N ALA A 335 -2.40 38.72 0.38
CA ALA A 335 -2.12 39.86 -0.51
C ALA A 335 -2.68 39.68 -1.94
N LYS A 336 -2.68 38.45 -2.48
CA LYS A 336 -3.30 38.14 -3.77
C LYS A 336 -4.83 38.20 -3.67
N LEU A 337 -5.39 37.72 -2.56
CA LEU A 337 -6.82 37.77 -2.30
C LEU A 337 -7.33 39.21 -2.15
N GLU A 338 -6.60 40.08 -1.46
CA GLU A 338 -6.91 41.51 -1.33
C GLU A 338 -6.87 42.26 -2.67
N SER A 339 -5.97 41.85 -3.55
CA SER A 339 -5.82 42.42 -4.91
C SER A 339 -6.68 41.72 -5.97
N SER A 340 -7.54 40.79 -5.57
CA SER A 340 -8.41 39.99 -6.46
C SER A 340 -7.65 39.30 -7.59
N GLN A 341 -6.38 38.94 -7.36
CA GLN A 341 -5.59 38.17 -8.31
C GLN A 341 -5.92 36.67 -8.18
N PRO A 342 -6.02 35.93 -9.30
CA PRO A 342 -6.26 34.50 -9.24
C PRO A 342 -5.06 33.78 -8.61
N ILE A 343 -5.35 32.74 -7.82
CA ILE A 343 -4.33 31.80 -7.34
C ILE A 343 -4.09 30.77 -8.44
N LYS A 344 -2.84 30.62 -8.86
CA LYS A 344 -2.41 29.73 -9.94
C LYS A 344 -2.01 28.37 -9.39
N ILE A 345 -2.75 27.33 -9.77
CA ILE A 345 -2.58 25.97 -9.24
C ILE A 345 -2.23 25.02 -10.37
N LEU A 346 -1.13 24.26 -10.22
CA LEU A 346 -0.81 23.11 -11.06
C LEU A 346 -1.24 21.82 -10.34
N THR A 347 -1.93 20.93 -11.04
CA THR A 347 -2.28 19.58 -10.54
C THR A 347 -2.04 18.53 -11.63
N VAL A 348 -1.91 17.28 -11.20
CA VAL A 348 -1.78 16.09 -12.06
C VAL A 348 -2.88 15.09 -11.74
N SER A 349 -3.34 14.37 -12.76
CA SER A 349 -4.32 13.28 -12.69
C SER A 349 -5.68 13.70 -12.12
N GLU A 350 -6.45 12.73 -11.65
CA GLU A 350 -7.75 12.91 -11.02
C GLU A 350 -7.68 12.52 -9.54
N SER A 351 -7.94 13.49 -8.68
CA SER A 351 -8.11 13.26 -7.24
C SER A 351 -9.48 13.75 -6.81
N SER A 352 -10.26 12.86 -6.20
CA SER A 352 -11.58 13.19 -5.66
C SER A 352 -11.47 14.18 -4.50
N THR A 353 -10.43 14.06 -3.66
CA THR A 353 -10.12 14.99 -2.56
C THR A 353 -9.81 16.38 -3.11
N ILE A 354 -8.94 16.49 -4.12
CA ILE A 354 -8.64 17.77 -4.78
C ILE A 354 -9.89 18.36 -5.43
N THR A 355 -10.64 17.54 -6.17
CA THR A 355 -11.87 17.96 -6.85
C THR A 355 -12.88 18.53 -5.85
N HIS A 356 -13.08 17.86 -4.71
CA HIS A 356 -13.99 18.34 -3.67
C HIS A 356 -13.51 19.64 -3.03
N ALA A 357 -12.22 19.74 -2.70
CA ALA A 357 -11.63 20.95 -2.11
C ALA A 357 -11.72 22.16 -3.06
N LEU A 358 -11.36 21.99 -4.33
CA LEU A 358 -11.47 23.04 -5.34
C LEU A 358 -12.92 23.47 -5.56
N ARG A 359 -13.86 22.53 -5.66
CA ARG A 359 -15.31 22.85 -5.73
C ARG A 359 -15.77 23.64 -4.52
N ASN A 360 -15.33 23.25 -3.32
CA ASN A 360 -15.69 23.95 -2.11
C ASN A 360 -15.14 25.38 -2.10
N VAL A 361 -13.88 25.58 -2.46
CA VAL A 361 -13.27 26.92 -2.61
C VAL A 361 -14.06 27.76 -3.61
N ILE A 362 -14.35 27.21 -4.80
CA ILE A 362 -15.12 27.91 -5.83
C ILE A 362 -16.55 28.21 -5.39
N ALA A 363 -17.22 27.33 -4.66
CA ALA A 363 -18.61 27.52 -4.27
C ALA A 363 -18.75 28.48 -3.08
N THR A 364 -17.85 28.42 -2.11
CA THR A 364 -18.03 29.03 -0.79
C THR A 364 -17.16 30.26 -0.54
N THR A 365 -16.15 30.50 -1.38
CA THR A 365 -15.22 31.63 -1.22
C THR A 365 -15.30 32.62 -2.38
N GLY A 366 -14.69 33.79 -2.20
CA GLY A 366 -14.47 34.79 -3.25
C GLY A 366 -13.18 34.58 -4.04
N ILE A 367 -12.47 33.47 -3.85
CA ILE A 367 -11.18 33.20 -4.47
C ILE A 367 -11.36 32.83 -5.95
N SER A 368 -10.66 33.53 -6.83
CA SER A 368 -10.52 33.14 -8.24
C SER A 368 -9.35 32.18 -8.42
N LEU A 369 -9.53 31.15 -9.25
CA LEU A 369 -8.52 30.11 -9.49
C LEU A 369 -8.12 30.07 -10.96
N ASP A 370 -6.82 30.00 -11.23
CA ASP A 370 -6.24 29.60 -12.53
C ASP A 370 -5.66 28.19 -12.37
N LEU A 371 -6.41 27.20 -12.82
CA LEU A 371 -6.09 25.79 -12.67
C LEU A 371 -5.42 25.25 -13.94
N ARG A 372 -4.21 24.74 -13.79
CA ARG A 372 -3.44 24.06 -14.82
C ARG A 372 -3.41 22.57 -14.50
N VAL A 373 -3.83 21.76 -15.46
CA VAL A 373 -4.02 20.32 -15.25
C VAL A 373 -3.16 19.55 -16.25
N LEU A 374 -2.27 18.69 -15.76
CA LEU A 374 -1.58 17.70 -16.58
C LEU A 374 -2.53 16.54 -16.87
N GLU A 375 -2.65 16.15 -18.14
CA GLU A 375 -3.63 15.17 -18.61
C GLU A 375 -3.48 13.78 -17.99
N SER A 376 -2.26 13.36 -17.65
CA SER A 376 -1.89 12.05 -17.06
C SER A 376 -2.12 10.86 -17.96
N ARG A 377 -1.16 10.55 -18.81
CA ARG A 377 -1.15 9.32 -19.62
C ARG A 377 -0.93 8.07 -18.76
N PRO A 378 -1.42 6.90 -19.20
CA PRO A 378 -2.09 6.64 -20.48
C PRO A 378 -3.62 6.84 -20.49
N LEU A 379 -4.24 7.07 -19.33
CA LEU A 379 -5.70 7.07 -19.19
C LEU A 379 -6.34 8.46 -19.27
N PHE A 380 -5.52 9.52 -19.25
CA PHE A 380 -5.93 10.91 -19.39
C PHE A 380 -6.85 11.39 -18.25
N GLU A 381 -6.61 10.91 -17.02
CA GLU A 381 -7.47 11.18 -15.86
C GLU A 381 -7.65 12.70 -15.59
N GLY A 382 -6.65 13.54 -15.88
CA GLY A 382 -6.73 14.99 -15.69
C GLY A 382 -7.84 15.67 -16.52
N VAL A 383 -8.24 15.05 -17.64
CA VAL A 383 -9.38 15.53 -18.44
C VAL A 383 -10.70 15.33 -17.68
N SER A 384 -10.85 14.21 -16.95
CA SER A 384 -12.02 13.94 -16.11
C SER A 384 -12.16 14.97 -14.99
N LEU A 385 -11.07 15.24 -14.26
CA LEU A 385 -11.03 16.25 -13.21
C LEU A 385 -11.45 17.63 -13.73
N SER A 386 -10.92 18.02 -14.89
CA SER A 386 -11.23 19.32 -15.52
C SER A 386 -12.71 19.43 -15.88
N SER A 387 -13.27 18.41 -16.54
CA SER A 387 -14.69 18.34 -16.87
C SER A 387 -15.59 18.41 -15.63
N SER A 388 -15.22 17.65 -14.59
CA SER A 388 -15.91 17.60 -13.31
C SER A 388 -15.98 18.98 -12.64
N LEU A 389 -14.89 19.76 -12.67
CA LEU A 389 -14.84 21.10 -12.09
C LEU A 389 -15.64 22.12 -12.91
N ILE A 390 -15.49 22.12 -14.23
CA ILE A 390 -16.21 23.06 -15.12
C ILE A 390 -17.72 22.90 -14.95
N ASN A 391 -18.22 21.66 -14.91
CA ASN A 391 -19.64 21.37 -14.74
C ASN A 391 -20.20 21.75 -13.35
N ALA A 392 -19.33 21.91 -12.35
CA ALA A 392 -19.73 22.29 -11.01
C ALA A 392 -19.85 23.82 -10.81
N VAL A 393 -19.32 24.62 -11.74
CA VAL A 393 -19.45 26.08 -11.69
C VAL A 393 -20.77 26.48 -12.36
N PRO A 394 -21.71 27.12 -11.65
CA PRO A 394 -22.95 27.59 -12.27
C PRO A 394 -22.61 28.53 -13.42
N PRO A 395 -23.25 28.41 -14.61
CA PRO A 395 -23.11 29.40 -15.65
C PRO A 395 -23.55 30.74 -15.07
N SER A 396 -22.65 31.73 -15.05
CA SER A 396 -22.96 33.06 -14.57
C SER A 396 -24.12 33.64 -15.39
N PHE A 397 -25.30 33.74 -14.77
CA PHE A 397 -26.43 34.49 -15.28
C PHE A 397 -26.07 35.97 -15.19
N GLU A 398 -25.50 36.52 -16.27
CA GLU A 398 -25.63 37.92 -16.73
C GLU A 398 -24.66 38.16 -17.91
N ARG A 399 -25.06 37.73 -19.11
CA ARG A 399 -24.97 38.65 -20.24
C ARG A 399 -26.24 39.50 -20.20
N SER A 400 -26.27 40.49 -19.31
CA SER A 400 -27.26 41.55 -19.40
C SER A 400 -26.97 42.32 -20.68
N THR A 401 -27.63 41.92 -21.77
CA THR A 401 -27.83 42.73 -22.96
C THR A 401 -28.78 43.87 -22.60
N VAL A 402 -28.28 44.85 -21.86
CA VAL A 402 -28.89 46.18 -21.82
C VAL A 402 -27.80 47.17 -22.18
N VAL A 403 -27.73 47.43 -23.48
CA VAL A 403 -27.00 48.59 -24.02
C VAL A 403 -27.77 49.82 -23.55
N HIS A 404 -27.38 50.40 -22.42
CA HIS A 404 -27.62 51.81 -22.20
C HIS A 404 -26.56 52.58 -22.98
N ALA A 405 -26.96 53.03 -24.17
CA ALA A 405 -26.22 54.03 -24.92
C ALA A 405 -26.08 55.29 -24.04
N ASN A 406 -24.86 55.83 -23.97
CA ASN A 406 -24.45 57.12 -23.37
C ASN A 406 -23.65 57.04 -22.07
N GLU A 407 -22.51 56.33 -22.05
CA GLU A 407 -21.33 56.75 -21.27
C GLU A 407 -20.04 56.44 -22.06
N PRO A 408 -19.02 57.31 -22.01
CA PRO A 408 -17.77 57.10 -22.76
C PRO A 408 -17.03 55.86 -22.28
N GLU A 409 -16.57 55.05 -23.23
CA GLU A 409 -15.86 53.77 -23.04
C GLU A 409 -14.57 53.95 -22.20
N GLN A 410 -14.69 53.89 -20.88
CA GLN A 410 -13.61 53.39 -20.05
C GLN A 410 -13.50 51.89 -20.32
N HIS A 411 -12.33 51.43 -20.76
CA HIS A 411 -12.00 50.01 -20.91
C HIS A 411 -12.30 49.24 -19.61
N ARG A 412 -13.53 48.75 -19.46
CA ARG A 412 -13.89 47.80 -18.41
C ARG A 412 -13.12 46.52 -18.73
N LYS A 413 -12.03 46.28 -18.00
CA LYS A 413 -11.35 44.97 -17.99
C LYS A 413 -12.43 43.91 -17.80
N ALA A 414 -12.49 42.92 -18.69
CA ALA A 414 -13.41 41.80 -18.55
C ALA A 414 -13.25 41.21 -17.14
N PRO A 415 -14.35 40.87 -16.45
CA PRO A 415 -14.27 40.31 -15.11
C PRO A 415 -13.42 39.04 -15.13
N VAL A 416 -12.48 38.92 -14.19
CA VAL A 416 -11.65 37.73 -14.04
C VAL A 416 -12.57 36.55 -13.77
N PRO A 417 -12.50 35.45 -14.54
CA PRO A 417 -13.34 34.30 -14.30
C PRO A 417 -13.06 33.72 -12.92
N LYS A 418 -14.10 33.17 -12.26
CA LYS A 418 -13.95 32.50 -10.97
C LYS A 418 -13.06 31.25 -11.06
N LEU A 419 -13.12 30.57 -12.21
CA LEU A 419 -12.28 29.44 -12.55
C LEU A 419 -11.81 29.58 -14.00
N GLN A 420 -10.51 29.63 -14.21
CA GLN A 420 -9.85 29.41 -15.48
C GLN A 420 -9.22 28.02 -15.46
N VAL A 421 -9.40 27.21 -16.51
CA VAL A 421 -8.78 25.88 -16.62
C VAL A 421 -7.95 25.80 -17.89
N THR A 422 -6.70 25.36 -17.76
CA THR A 422 -5.80 25.07 -18.88
C THR A 422 -5.29 23.64 -18.79
N LEU A 423 -5.53 22.83 -19.83
CA LEU A 423 -5.04 21.46 -19.93
C LEU A 423 -3.69 21.42 -20.65
N TYR A 424 -2.77 20.63 -20.11
CA TYR A 424 -1.42 20.44 -20.65
C TYR A 424 -1.14 18.94 -20.82
N THR A 425 -0.33 18.60 -21.82
CA THR A 425 0.27 17.27 -21.88
C THR A 425 1.28 17.10 -20.75
N ASP A 426 1.51 15.88 -20.29
CA ASP A 426 2.46 15.62 -19.19
C ASP A 426 3.88 16.09 -19.53
N ALA A 427 4.28 15.98 -20.80
CA ALA A 427 5.57 16.47 -21.29
C ALA A 427 5.73 18.01 -21.18
N SER A 428 4.61 18.73 -21.04
CA SER A 428 4.60 20.19 -20.89
C SER A 428 4.68 20.63 -19.42
N SER A 429 5.03 19.73 -18.50
CA SER A 429 5.07 20.00 -17.05
C SER A 429 5.83 21.28 -16.66
N ALA A 430 7.00 21.53 -17.25
CA ALA A 430 7.76 22.77 -17.04
C ALA A 430 7.06 24.02 -17.57
N LEU A 431 6.38 23.93 -18.71
CA LEU A 431 5.59 25.04 -19.27
C LEU A 431 4.35 25.31 -18.41
N ALA A 432 3.69 24.25 -17.95
CA ALA A 432 2.54 24.35 -17.05
C ALA A 432 2.93 24.93 -15.69
N SER A 433 4.20 24.80 -15.29
CA SER A 433 4.75 25.30 -14.03
C SER A 433 5.13 26.78 -14.03
N ASP A 434 4.97 27.50 -15.14
CA ASP A 434 5.37 28.91 -15.27
C ASP A 434 4.51 29.84 -14.40
N ASP A 435 5.11 30.57 -13.46
CA ASP A 435 4.42 31.49 -12.55
C ASP A 435 3.25 30.84 -11.77
N VAL A 436 3.40 29.58 -11.35
CA VAL A 436 2.40 28.90 -10.50
C VAL A 436 2.63 29.25 -9.03
N ASP A 437 1.55 29.39 -8.27
CA ASP A 437 1.58 29.64 -6.83
C ASP A 437 1.66 28.34 -6.04
N ILE A 438 0.96 27.31 -6.52
CA ILE A 438 0.78 26.04 -5.81
C ILE A 438 0.93 24.89 -6.82
N VAL A 439 1.67 23.86 -6.42
CA VAL A 439 1.51 22.52 -6.98
C VAL A 439 0.66 21.72 -5.99
N LEU A 440 -0.56 21.37 -6.40
CA LEU A 440 -1.54 20.68 -5.60
C LEU A 440 -1.58 19.22 -6.03
N ILE A 441 -1.19 18.31 -5.16
CA ILE A 441 -1.25 16.86 -5.44
C ILE A 441 -2.02 16.12 -4.37
N GLY A 442 -2.60 14.98 -4.75
CA GLY A 442 -3.16 14.03 -3.82
C GLY A 442 -2.07 13.18 -3.17
N ALA A 443 -2.51 12.17 -2.45
CA ALA A 443 -1.67 11.04 -2.07
C ALA A 443 -2.48 9.77 -2.26
N ASP A 444 -1.86 8.69 -2.72
CA ASP A 444 -2.40 7.33 -2.61
C ASP A 444 -1.87 6.67 -1.33
N ARG A 445 -0.63 7.01 -0.95
CA ARG A 445 0.01 6.60 0.29
C ARG A 445 0.99 7.66 0.77
N ILE A 446 1.13 7.83 2.08
CA ILE A 446 2.16 8.66 2.70
C ILE A 446 3.01 7.78 3.61
N ALA A 447 4.33 7.76 3.41
CA ALA A 447 5.26 7.02 4.27
C ALA A 447 5.49 7.73 5.59
N GLU A 448 6.02 7.02 6.59
CA GLU A 448 6.45 7.57 7.87
C GLU A 448 7.37 8.78 7.72
N SER A 449 8.27 8.75 6.73
CA SER A 449 9.19 9.85 6.41
C SER A 449 8.51 11.13 5.92
N GLY A 450 7.21 11.08 5.62
CA GLY A 450 6.47 12.12 4.90
C GLY A 450 6.53 11.98 3.38
N ALA A 451 7.32 11.05 2.82
CA ALA A 451 7.32 10.81 1.38
C ALA A 451 5.91 10.46 0.88
N VAL A 452 5.51 11.00 -0.27
CA VAL A 452 4.17 10.83 -0.80
C VAL A 452 4.22 9.98 -2.05
N SER A 453 3.53 8.85 -2.04
CA SER A 453 3.26 8.07 -3.25
C SER A 453 1.97 8.60 -3.88
N ASN A 454 2.05 9.07 -5.11
CA ASN A 454 0.92 9.56 -5.90
C ASN A 454 1.12 9.20 -7.37
N LYS A 455 0.10 9.43 -8.22
CA LYS A 455 0.15 9.14 -9.65
C LYS A 455 1.45 9.63 -10.32
N THR A 456 2.06 8.78 -11.14
CA THR A 456 3.22 9.12 -11.97
C THR A 456 2.97 10.39 -12.78
N GLY A 457 3.95 11.30 -12.78
CA GLY A 457 3.84 12.69 -13.25
C GLY A 457 3.87 13.71 -12.12
N SER A 458 3.60 13.30 -10.86
CA SER A 458 3.65 14.15 -9.66
C SER A 458 5.05 14.68 -9.36
N LEU A 459 6.06 13.81 -9.35
CA LEU A 459 7.44 14.21 -9.05
C LEU A 459 8.00 15.14 -10.14
N PRO A 460 7.87 14.84 -11.46
CA PRO A 460 8.25 15.77 -12.51
C PRO A 460 7.53 17.13 -12.43
N ALA A 461 6.24 17.17 -12.07
CA ALA A 461 5.50 18.41 -11.86
C ALA A 461 6.07 19.26 -10.72
N ILE A 462 6.36 18.64 -9.59
CA ILE A 462 6.92 19.35 -8.44
C ILE A 462 8.34 19.83 -8.73
N LEU A 463 9.19 18.97 -9.31
CA LEU A 463 10.56 19.36 -9.68
C LEU A 463 10.57 20.50 -10.69
N SER A 464 9.68 20.46 -11.68
CA SER A 464 9.49 21.53 -12.66
C SER A 464 9.08 22.83 -11.99
N ALA A 465 8.10 22.80 -11.10
CA ALA A 465 7.65 24.00 -10.38
C ALA A 465 8.72 24.54 -9.44
N LYS A 466 9.44 23.71 -8.69
CA LYS A 466 10.54 24.16 -7.82
C LYS A 466 11.66 24.83 -8.60
N HIS A 467 11.87 24.45 -9.86
CA HIS A 467 12.86 25.08 -10.73
C HIS A 467 12.34 26.38 -11.39
N ILE A 468 11.16 26.33 -12.02
CA ILE A 468 10.61 27.42 -12.84
C ILE A 468 9.94 28.49 -11.97
N SER A 469 9.28 28.08 -10.88
CA SER A 469 8.57 28.94 -9.93
C SER A 469 9.04 28.63 -8.50
N PRO A 470 10.27 29.04 -8.09
CA PRO A 470 10.84 28.64 -6.79
C PRO A 470 10.01 29.06 -5.56
N GLY A 471 9.14 30.05 -5.70
CA GLY A 471 8.19 30.47 -4.65
C GLY A 471 6.95 29.58 -4.52
N ALA A 472 6.73 28.66 -5.45
CA ALA A 472 5.56 27.79 -5.47
C ALA A 472 5.55 26.83 -4.27
N LYS A 473 4.36 26.66 -3.69
CA LYS A 473 4.11 25.76 -2.57
C LYS A 473 3.62 24.41 -3.05
N THR A 474 4.27 23.34 -2.59
CA THR A 474 3.79 21.97 -2.81
C THR A 474 2.82 21.61 -1.68
N VAL A 475 1.55 21.44 -2.02
CA VAL A 475 0.47 21.16 -1.06
C VAL A 475 -0.09 19.77 -1.33
N ILE A 476 -0.07 18.92 -0.31
CA ILE A 476 -0.68 17.59 -0.37
C ILE A 476 -2.09 17.67 0.22
N LEU A 477 -3.11 17.27 -0.53
CA LEU A 477 -4.46 17.07 0.02
C LEU A 477 -4.72 15.58 0.19
N SER A 478 -4.84 15.14 1.45
CA SER A 478 -5.03 13.72 1.76
C SER A 478 -5.78 13.52 3.06
N GLU A 479 -6.50 12.39 3.14
CA GLU A 479 -7.04 11.87 4.40
C GLU A 479 -5.89 11.29 5.25
N THR A 480 -5.98 11.37 6.58
CA THR A 480 -4.93 10.82 7.47
C THR A 480 -4.83 9.31 7.36
N GLY A 481 -5.92 8.64 6.97
CA GLY A 481 -5.92 7.19 6.72
C GLY A 481 -4.99 6.72 5.60
N LYS A 482 -4.44 7.62 4.78
CA LYS A 482 -3.43 7.26 3.76
C LYS A 482 -2.00 7.21 4.29
N VAL A 483 -1.79 7.61 5.55
CA VAL A 483 -0.49 7.46 6.22
C VAL A 483 -0.26 5.99 6.55
N ALA A 484 0.90 5.49 6.16
CA ALA A 484 1.33 4.13 6.42
C ALA A 484 1.85 3.96 7.85
N PRO A 485 1.80 2.74 8.42
CA PRO A 485 2.56 2.41 9.62
C PRO A 485 4.08 2.49 9.35
N PRO A 486 4.92 2.45 10.42
CA PRO A 486 6.37 2.63 10.29
C PRO A 486 7.00 1.61 9.35
N GLY A 487 7.97 2.06 8.56
CA GLY A 487 8.61 1.22 7.55
C GLY A 487 9.17 1.99 6.36
N VAL A 488 10.10 1.35 5.66
CA VAL A 488 10.76 1.95 4.49
C VAL A 488 9.82 2.03 3.28
N ALA A 489 9.70 3.21 2.68
CA ALA A 489 8.87 3.45 1.49
C ALA A 489 9.22 2.53 0.32
N ALA A 490 10.51 2.19 0.17
CA ALA A 490 11.02 1.32 -0.90
C ALA A 490 10.64 -0.16 -0.73
N ALA A 491 10.19 -0.61 0.44
CA ALA A 491 9.70 -1.97 0.62
C ALA A 491 8.28 -2.15 0.07
N HIS A 492 7.65 -1.07 -0.43
CA HIS A 492 6.32 -1.13 -0.99
C HIS A 492 6.34 -1.56 -2.46
N VAL A 493 5.42 -2.46 -2.84
CA VAL A 493 5.32 -2.96 -4.20
C VAL A 493 4.99 -1.83 -5.19
N VAL A 494 5.84 -1.71 -6.22
CA VAL A 494 5.61 -0.82 -7.35
C VAL A 494 4.49 -1.42 -8.20
N GLU A 495 3.37 -0.70 -8.31
CA GLU A 495 2.26 -1.10 -9.17
C GLU A 495 2.60 -0.77 -10.63
N ASP A 496 2.86 -1.80 -11.43
CA ASP A 496 3.10 -1.70 -12.87
C ASP A 496 2.03 -2.48 -13.64
N ASN A 497 1.21 -1.74 -14.39
CA ASN A 497 0.07 -2.28 -15.14
C ASN A 497 0.47 -2.89 -16.49
N GLY A 498 1.78 -3.00 -16.76
CA GLY A 498 2.28 -3.60 -17.98
C GLY A 498 1.97 -2.81 -19.26
N PRO A 499 2.25 -3.40 -20.44
CA PRO A 499 2.28 -2.68 -21.70
C PRO A 499 0.91 -2.35 -22.28
N THR A 500 -0.14 -3.07 -21.88
CA THR A 500 -1.44 -3.09 -22.58
C THR A 500 -2.04 -1.68 -22.73
N GLN A 501 -2.09 -0.92 -21.64
CA GLN A 501 -2.68 0.42 -21.62
C GLN A 501 -1.88 1.40 -22.51
N LEU A 502 -0.54 1.31 -22.47
CA LEU A 502 0.35 2.13 -23.29
C LEU A 502 0.23 1.78 -24.78
N VAL A 503 0.27 0.50 -25.12
CA VAL A 503 0.13 0.01 -26.51
C VAL A 503 -1.22 0.41 -27.09
N ARG A 504 -2.31 0.32 -26.30
CA ARG A 504 -3.64 0.80 -26.69
C ARG A 504 -3.61 2.30 -27.01
N ALA A 505 -2.98 3.11 -26.15
CA ALA A 505 -2.85 4.54 -26.38
C ALA A 505 -2.02 4.86 -27.65
N TRP A 506 -0.99 4.07 -27.96
CA TRP A 506 -0.19 4.25 -29.19
C TRP A 506 -0.91 3.78 -30.46
N LYS A 507 -1.77 2.77 -30.35
CA LYS A 507 -2.57 2.25 -31.48
C LYS A 507 -3.84 3.07 -31.77
N ALA A 508 -4.18 4.05 -30.93
CA ALA A 508 -5.37 4.88 -31.11
C ALA A 508 -5.41 5.57 -32.48
N ASP A 509 -6.61 5.70 -33.06
CA ASP A 509 -6.81 6.10 -34.46
C ASP A 509 -6.29 7.49 -34.81
N PHE A 510 -6.22 8.39 -33.83
CA PHE A 510 -5.68 9.74 -34.01
C PHE A 510 -4.16 9.77 -34.22
N ASN A 511 -3.45 8.66 -33.95
CA ASN A 511 -2.02 8.55 -34.19
C ASN A 511 -1.72 8.26 -35.66
N GLY A 512 -0.61 8.79 -36.16
CA GLY A 512 -0.14 8.53 -37.52
C GLY A 512 0.19 7.06 -37.76
N GLU A 513 0.00 6.59 -39.00
CA GLU A 513 0.22 5.19 -39.42
C GLU A 513 1.59 4.61 -38.99
N ARG A 514 2.64 5.44 -39.00
CA ARG A 514 3.98 5.02 -38.56
C ARG A 514 4.01 4.58 -37.09
N ILE A 515 3.32 5.31 -36.20
CA ILE A 515 3.27 4.99 -34.77
C ILE A 515 2.40 3.75 -34.54
N LYS A 516 1.23 3.69 -35.17
CA LYS A 516 0.34 2.52 -35.05
C LYS A 516 1.01 1.23 -35.52
N ARG A 517 1.74 1.27 -36.64
CA ARG A 517 2.55 0.13 -37.13
C ARG A 517 3.66 -0.22 -36.15
N ALA A 518 4.42 0.77 -35.67
CA ALA A 518 5.49 0.53 -34.70
C ALA A 518 4.97 -0.11 -33.40
N ALA A 519 3.84 0.38 -32.87
CA ALA A 519 3.19 -0.20 -31.70
C ALA A 519 2.68 -1.62 -31.93
N GLY A 520 2.38 -2.00 -33.18
CA GLY A 520 2.06 -3.37 -33.56
C GLY A 520 3.29 -4.28 -33.74
N THR A 521 4.48 -3.72 -33.90
CA THR A 521 5.76 -4.47 -34.05
C THR A 521 6.54 -4.60 -32.75
N LEU A 522 6.24 -3.76 -31.74
CA LEU A 522 6.79 -3.95 -30.40
C LEU A 522 6.19 -5.26 -29.87
N PRO A 523 7.02 -6.19 -29.39
CA PRO A 523 6.51 -7.42 -28.83
C PRO A 523 5.59 -7.05 -27.66
N SER A 524 4.33 -7.47 -27.74
CA SER A 524 3.28 -7.21 -26.76
C SER A 524 2.49 -8.50 -26.56
N THR A 525 2.05 -8.80 -25.34
CA THR A 525 1.19 -9.95 -25.06
C THR A 525 -0.04 -9.94 -25.98
N PRO A 526 -0.47 -11.10 -26.53
CA PRO A 526 -1.62 -11.15 -27.42
C PRO A 526 -2.88 -10.69 -26.66
N THR A 527 -3.53 -9.67 -27.21
CA THR A 527 -4.81 -9.14 -26.74
C THR A 527 -5.93 -10.14 -27.00
N SER A 528 -6.52 -10.72 -25.95
CA SER A 528 -7.95 -11.05 -26.01
C SER A 528 -8.73 -9.75 -25.75
N GLU A 529 -9.82 -9.52 -26.48
CA GLU A 529 -10.60 -8.27 -26.45
C GLU A 529 -11.32 -8.00 -25.10
N GLN A 530 -11.12 -8.86 -24.09
CA GLN A 530 -11.74 -8.78 -22.76
C GLN A 530 -10.73 -8.75 -21.62
N ASP A 531 -9.43 -8.74 -21.89
CA ASP A 531 -8.44 -8.68 -20.82
C ASP A 531 -8.22 -7.22 -20.43
N ASP A 532 -8.60 -6.85 -19.21
CA ASP A 532 -8.20 -5.60 -18.54
C ASP A 532 -6.69 -5.63 -18.20
N GLY A 533 -5.88 -6.20 -19.09
CA GLY A 533 -4.59 -6.86 -18.88
C GLY A 533 -3.57 -5.99 -18.19
N GLN A 534 -3.42 -6.24 -16.89
CA GLN A 534 -2.54 -5.56 -15.95
C GLN A 534 -1.42 -6.47 -15.43
N SER A 535 -0.87 -7.31 -16.31
CA SER A 535 0.35 -8.04 -15.98
C SER A 535 1.49 -7.52 -16.85
N HIS A 536 2.51 -6.98 -16.19
CA HIS A 536 3.79 -6.74 -16.83
C HIS A 536 4.38 -8.10 -17.23
N PRO A 537 4.65 -8.37 -18.53
CA PRO A 537 5.30 -9.60 -18.94
C PRO A 537 6.69 -9.66 -18.29
N GLN A 538 6.95 -10.71 -17.51
CA GLN A 538 8.19 -10.81 -16.73
C GLN A 538 9.37 -11.36 -17.51
N GLN A 539 9.14 -11.89 -18.72
CA GLN A 539 10.21 -11.98 -19.70
C GLN A 539 10.17 -10.74 -20.56
N PRO A 540 11.33 -10.09 -20.74
CA PRO A 540 11.40 -8.97 -21.63
C PRO A 540 11.00 -9.41 -23.03
N LEU A 541 10.14 -8.61 -23.63
CA LEU A 541 9.52 -8.89 -24.90
C LEU A 541 10.61 -8.79 -25.98
N GLY A 542 10.94 -9.89 -26.67
CA GLY A 542 12.14 -9.89 -27.52
C GLY A 542 12.57 -11.27 -28.04
N ASN A 543 13.70 -11.30 -28.73
CA ASN A 543 14.43 -12.52 -29.10
C ASN A 543 15.83 -12.50 -28.47
N ASP A 544 16.63 -13.56 -28.66
CA ASP A 544 18.00 -13.66 -28.11
C ASP A 544 18.93 -12.49 -28.52
N THR A 545 18.54 -11.67 -29.50
CA THR A 545 19.31 -10.52 -30.00
C THR A 545 18.80 -9.17 -29.50
N VAL A 546 17.51 -9.03 -29.19
CA VAL A 546 16.88 -7.74 -28.82
C VAL A 546 15.84 -7.94 -27.71
N GLN A 547 16.02 -7.19 -26.64
CA GLN A 547 15.21 -7.21 -25.44
C GLN A 547 14.44 -5.88 -25.30
N VAL A 548 13.10 -5.91 -25.24
CA VAL A 548 12.24 -4.73 -25.05
C VAL A 548 11.47 -4.86 -23.74
N ASP A 549 11.53 -3.82 -22.92
CA ASP A 549 10.81 -3.72 -21.65
C ASP A 549 9.87 -2.50 -21.69
N ILE A 550 8.59 -2.68 -21.40
CA ILE A 550 7.57 -1.61 -21.47
C ILE A 550 6.89 -1.51 -20.10
N ARG A 551 7.26 -0.46 -19.37
CA ARG A 551 6.80 -0.21 -18.00
C ARG A 551 5.69 0.82 -17.94
N ASN A 552 4.67 0.53 -17.17
CA ASN A 552 3.54 1.41 -16.88
C ASN A 552 3.38 1.54 -15.36
N VAL A 553 4.39 2.13 -14.73
CA VAL A 553 4.41 2.40 -13.29
C VAL A 553 3.35 3.45 -12.96
N LEU A 554 2.38 3.08 -12.14
CA LEU A 554 1.22 3.92 -11.82
C LEU A 554 1.52 4.99 -10.77
N PHE A 555 2.36 4.65 -9.79
CA PHE A 555 2.65 5.53 -8.67
C PHE A 555 4.15 5.76 -8.54
N GLU A 556 4.50 6.98 -8.15
CA GLU A 556 5.88 7.37 -7.87
C GLU A 556 5.96 8.10 -6.53
N TRP A 557 7.16 8.10 -5.95
CA TRP A 557 7.43 8.73 -4.67
C TRP A 557 7.92 10.17 -4.85
N VAL A 558 7.27 11.10 -4.17
CA VAL A 558 7.71 12.47 -3.94
C VAL A 558 8.44 12.52 -2.59
N PRO A 559 9.72 12.89 -2.56
CA PRO A 559 10.46 13.05 -1.31
C PRO A 559 9.87 14.14 -0.39
N PRO A 560 9.92 13.95 0.95
CA PRO A 560 9.32 14.88 1.91
C PRO A 560 9.90 16.29 1.85
N GLU A 561 11.17 16.46 1.47
CA GLU A 561 11.82 17.77 1.31
C GLU A 561 11.23 18.62 0.19
N LEU A 562 10.47 18.02 -0.72
CA LEU A 562 9.76 18.73 -1.79
C LEU A 562 8.34 19.14 -1.39
N VAL A 563 7.86 18.71 -0.21
CA VAL A 563 6.52 18.98 0.31
C VAL A 563 6.55 20.14 1.31
N ASP A 564 5.73 21.16 1.08
CA ASP A 564 5.62 22.30 2.00
C ASP A 564 4.59 22.06 3.11
N VAL A 565 3.47 21.38 2.80
CA VAL A 565 2.38 21.16 3.76
C VAL A 565 1.48 19.98 3.36
N TYR A 566 0.93 19.31 4.37
CA TYR A 566 -0.12 18.30 4.22
C TYR A 566 -1.43 18.86 4.79
N ALA A 567 -2.44 19.09 3.95
CA ALA A 567 -3.77 19.49 4.42
C ALA A 567 -4.64 18.24 4.58
N THR A 568 -5.02 17.96 5.82
CA THR A 568 -5.80 16.80 6.24
C THR A 568 -7.10 17.22 6.91
N GLU A 569 -7.96 16.25 7.23
CA GLU A 569 -9.16 16.45 8.03
C GLU A 569 -8.86 16.88 9.47
N GLN A 570 -7.61 16.72 9.93
CA GLN A 570 -7.12 17.19 11.23
C GLN A 570 -6.42 18.55 11.13
N GLY A 571 -6.49 19.22 9.97
CA GLY A 571 -5.85 20.52 9.72
C GLY A 571 -4.55 20.40 8.93
N LEU A 572 -3.68 21.40 9.08
CA LEU A 572 -2.38 21.44 8.41
C LEU A 572 -1.35 20.66 9.22
N TRP A 573 -0.72 19.68 8.60
CA TRP A 573 0.27 18.80 9.19
C TRP A 573 1.66 19.08 8.63
N THR A 574 2.65 18.83 9.49
CA THR A 574 4.08 18.77 9.17
C THR A 574 4.53 17.31 9.02
N VAL A 575 5.77 17.09 8.59
CA VAL A 575 6.38 15.75 8.59
C VAL A 575 6.40 15.14 10.00
N ALA A 576 6.59 15.95 11.05
CA ALA A 576 6.57 15.46 12.43
C ALA A 576 5.17 14.96 12.85
N ASP A 577 4.10 15.59 12.37
CA ASP A 577 2.73 15.13 12.61
C ASP A 577 2.45 13.80 11.87
N ILE A 578 2.97 13.66 10.64
CA ILE A 578 2.91 12.41 9.87
C ILE A 578 3.65 11.28 10.61
N GLN A 579 4.87 11.53 11.08
CA GLN A 579 5.66 10.57 11.85
C GLN A 579 4.91 10.11 13.11
N LYS A 580 4.40 11.06 13.90
CA LYS A 580 3.62 10.76 15.10
C LYS A 580 2.38 9.92 14.80
N HIS A 581 1.67 10.22 13.70
CA HIS A 581 0.51 9.43 13.28
C HIS A 581 0.91 8.03 12.81
N SER A 582 1.99 7.91 12.04
CA SER A 582 2.56 6.63 11.60
C SER A 582 2.96 5.76 12.80
N GLU A 583 3.69 6.31 13.77
CA GLU A 583 4.05 5.62 15.02
C GLU A 583 2.82 5.10 15.76
N ALA A 584 1.78 5.92 15.89
CA ALA A 584 0.53 5.51 16.54
C ALA A 584 -0.17 4.35 15.81
N LEU A 585 -0.16 4.36 14.47
CA LEU A 585 -0.65 3.24 13.66
C LEU A 585 0.19 1.97 13.88
N GLY A 586 1.52 2.10 13.94
CA GLY A 586 2.42 0.98 14.22
C GLY A 586 2.18 0.34 15.58
N VAL A 587 1.93 1.15 16.62
CA VAL A 587 1.58 0.65 17.96
C VAL A 587 0.26 -0.12 17.95
N GLU A 588 -0.77 0.40 17.30
CA GLU A 588 -2.08 -0.29 17.20
C GLU A 588 -1.99 -1.53 16.30
N GLU A 589 -1.22 -1.49 15.20
CA GLU A 589 -0.93 -2.65 14.36
C GLU A 589 -0.28 -3.77 15.19
N GLU A 590 0.78 -3.46 15.93
CA GLU A 590 1.46 -4.44 16.78
C GLU A 590 0.50 -4.97 17.85
N ARG A 591 -0.28 -4.10 18.50
CA ARG A 591 -1.22 -4.48 19.55
C ARG A 591 -2.28 -5.47 19.06
N PHE A 592 -2.83 -5.26 17.86
CA PHE A 592 -3.89 -6.13 17.35
C PHE A 592 -3.38 -7.35 16.60
N PHE A 593 -2.18 -7.30 16.02
CA PHE A 593 -1.74 -8.34 15.08
C PHE A 593 -0.45 -9.06 15.46
N LYS A 594 0.21 -8.75 16.58
CA LYS A 594 1.48 -9.42 16.97
C LYS A 594 1.31 -10.86 17.42
N ASP A 595 0.27 -11.14 18.20
CA ASP A 595 0.01 -12.40 18.90
C ASP A 595 -0.84 -13.40 18.11
N ILE A 596 -1.27 -13.02 16.90
CA ILE A 596 -2.14 -13.84 16.06
C ILE A 596 -1.34 -14.73 15.12
#